data_AF-A0A940KKY4-F1
#
_entry.id   AF-A0A940KKY4-F1
#
_cell.length_a   1.000
_cell.length_b   1.000
_cell.length_c   1.000
_cell.angle_alpha   90.00
_cell.angle_beta   90.00
_cell.angle_gamma   90.00
#
_symmetry.space_group_name_H-M   'P 1'
#
loop_
_entity.id
_entity.type
_entity.pdbx_description
1 polymer ?
#
loop_
_entity_poly.entity_id
_entity_poly.type
_entity_poly.pdbx_seq_one_letter_code
_entity_poly.pdbx_strand_id
1 'polypeptide(L)'
;LILATGEKKPKKRWTMIIGCIFMIMSTGYSGTRTAYAIIIAGIAFYIMLNFDKKNTRVFAIIATAVFLLLMYGPYSNKTIYRFRTTFAGQKDESFNVRVINRKNIQPYIYTHPIGGGLGSSGASGMVFHPGHYLAGFQPDSSYLKKAVETGWIGLIIS
;
A
#
# COMPACT_ATOMS: atom_id res chain seq x y z
N LEU A 1 -0.03 -13.49 -18.66
CA LEU A 1 1.34 -13.96 -18.97
C LEU A 1 1.43 -15.48 -19.12
N ILE A 2 1.02 -16.27 -18.12
CA ILE A 2 1.15 -17.75 -18.09
C ILE A 2 0.46 -18.45 -19.28
N LEU A 3 -0.77 -18.04 -19.61
CA LEU A 3 -1.51 -18.58 -20.76
C LEU A 3 -0.86 -18.19 -22.10
N ALA A 4 -0.31 -16.98 -22.20
CA ALA A 4 0.33 -16.48 -23.43
C ALA A 4 1.64 -17.21 -23.77
N THR A 5 2.35 -17.74 -22.75
CA THR A 5 3.57 -18.54 -22.94
C THR A 5 3.29 -19.99 -23.34
N GLY A 6 2.07 -20.49 -23.13
CA GLY A 6 1.63 -21.83 -23.56
C GLY A 6 0.95 -21.85 -24.94
N GLU A 7 0.44 -20.72 -25.41
CA GLU A 7 -0.36 -20.64 -26.64
C GLU A 7 0.53 -20.62 -27.92
N LYS A 8 0.46 -21.68 -28.73
CA LYS A 8 1.22 -21.79 -30.00
C LYS A 8 0.67 -20.90 -31.12
N LYS A 9 -0.58 -20.42 -31.03
CA LYS A 9 -1.22 -19.59 -32.06
C LYS A 9 -0.78 -18.11 -31.91
N PRO A 10 -0.09 -17.52 -32.91
CA PRO A 10 0.52 -16.20 -32.77
C PRO A 10 -0.51 -15.08 -32.56
N LYS A 11 -1.68 -15.15 -33.19
CA LYS A 11 -2.75 -14.14 -33.04
C LYS A 11 -3.28 -14.04 -31.61
N LYS A 12 -3.52 -15.18 -30.94
CA LYS A 12 -3.99 -15.22 -29.54
C LYS A 12 -2.90 -14.83 -28.55
N ARG A 13 -1.64 -15.15 -28.86
CA ARG A 13 -0.49 -14.74 -28.04
C ARG A 13 -0.32 -13.22 -28.02
N TRP A 14 -0.43 -12.55 -29.16
CA TRP A 14 -0.30 -11.09 -29.25
C TRP A 14 -1.44 -10.34 -28.55
N THR A 15 -2.70 -10.79 -28.69
CA THR A 15 -3.83 -10.16 -27.99
C THR A 15 -3.69 -10.25 -26.47
N MET A 16 -3.21 -11.38 -25.95
CA MET A 16 -2.95 -11.54 -24.52
C MET A 16 -1.79 -10.66 -24.01
N ILE A 17 -0.74 -10.46 -24.83
CA ILE A 17 0.39 -9.59 -24.47
C ILE A 17 -0.06 -8.12 -24.43
N ILE A 18 -0.81 -7.67 -25.44
CA ILE A 18 -1.35 -6.31 -25.47
C ILE A 18 -2.27 -6.05 -24.27
N GLY A 19 -3.13 -7.02 -23.93
CA GLY A 19 -3.97 -6.93 -22.73
C GLY A 19 -3.16 -6.80 -21.43
N CYS A 20 -2.05 -7.52 -21.30
CA CYS A 20 -1.16 -7.40 -20.14
C CYS A 20 -0.53 -6.00 -20.05
N ILE A 21 -0.12 -5.40 -21.18
CA ILE A 21 0.47 -4.05 -21.20
C ILE A 21 -0.55 -3.02 -20.72
N PHE A 22 -1.79 -3.09 -21.20
CA PHE A 22 -2.87 -2.19 -20.75
C PHE A 22 -3.16 -2.33 -19.25
N MET A 23 -3.16 -3.55 -18.70
CA MET A 23 -3.37 -3.77 -17.26
C MET A 23 -2.22 -3.21 -16.42
N ILE A 24 -0.97 -3.35 -16.87
CA ILE A 24 0.20 -2.78 -16.19
C ILE A 24 0.13 -1.24 -16.23
N MET A 25 -0.25 -0.64 -17.35
CA MET A 25 -0.42 0.82 -17.46
C MET A 25 -1.56 1.34 -16.57
N SER A 26 -2.68 0.62 -16.49
CA SER A 26 -3.80 0.95 -15.59
C SER A 26 -3.37 0.92 -14.12
N THR A 27 -2.53 -0.05 -13.75
CA THR A 27 -1.93 -0.13 -12.41
C THR A 27 -1.00 1.06 -12.14
N GLY A 28 -0.24 1.46 -13.16
CA GLY A 28 0.56 2.68 -13.21
C GLY A 28 -0.24 3.93 -12.80
N TYR A 29 -1.41 4.08 -13.42
CA TYR A 29 -2.29 5.23 -13.24
C TYR A 29 -3.04 5.20 -11.90
N SER A 30 -3.45 4.01 -11.44
CA SER A 30 -4.11 3.83 -10.14
C SER A 30 -3.25 4.28 -8.96
N GLY A 31 -1.92 4.22 -9.09
CA GLY A 31 -0.99 4.71 -8.07
C GLY A 31 -0.98 3.89 -6.77
N THR A 32 -1.57 2.69 -6.80
CA THR A 32 -1.63 1.74 -5.67
C THR A 32 -0.29 1.05 -5.47
N ARG A 33 0.38 1.35 -4.35
CA ARG A 33 1.69 0.78 -3.99
C ARG A 33 1.66 -0.76 -3.94
N THR A 34 0.61 -1.32 -3.36
CA THR A 34 0.38 -2.77 -3.25
C THR A 34 0.27 -3.48 -4.59
N ALA A 35 -0.25 -2.83 -5.62
CA ALA A 35 -0.44 -3.47 -6.92
C ALA A 35 0.91 -3.73 -7.63
N TYR A 36 1.91 -2.87 -7.45
CA TYR A 36 3.27 -3.13 -7.94
C TYR A 36 3.91 -4.34 -7.25
N ALA A 37 3.68 -4.50 -5.94
CA ALA A 37 4.17 -5.65 -5.18
C ALA A 37 3.58 -6.97 -5.69
N ILE A 38 2.27 -7.00 -5.97
CA ILE A 38 1.59 -8.19 -6.48
C ILE A 38 2.09 -8.57 -7.87
N ILE A 39 2.33 -7.60 -8.77
CA ILE A 39 2.85 -7.87 -10.11
C ILE A 39 4.23 -8.54 -10.02
N ILE A 40 5.12 -8.02 -9.17
CA ILE A 40 6.47 -8.59 -9.00
C ILE A 40 6.41 -9.96 -8.35
N ALA A 41 5.60 -10.14 -7.31
CA ALA A 41 5.37 -11.44 -6.70
C ALA A 41 4.84 -12.47 -7.72
N GLY A 42 3.92 -12.07 -8.61
CA GLY A 42 3.42 -12.91 -9.69
C GLY A 42 4.50 -13.30 -10.72
N ILE A 43 5.39 -12.36 -11.08
CA ILE A 43 6.53 -12.64 -11.97
C ILE A 43 7.52 -13.59 -11.30
N ALA A 44 7.86 -13.36 -10.03
CA ALA A 44 8.75 -14.21 -9.26
C ALA A 44 8.19 -15.63 -9.12
N PHE A 45 6.90 -15.76 -8.79
CA PHE A 45 6.22 -17.05 -8.71
C PHE A 45 6.21 -17.78 -10.07
N TYR A 46 5.98 -17.06 -11.16
CA TYR A 46 6.06 -17.64 -12.51
C TYR A 46 7.44 -18.20 -12.85
N ILE A 47 8.50 -17.46 -12.51
CA ILE A 47 9.89 -17.91 -12.71
C ILE A 47 10.15 -19.18 -11.90
N MET A 48 9.72 -19.19 -10.63
CA MET A 48 9.88 -20.35 -9.73
C MET A 48 9.21 -21.60 -10.29
N LEU A 49 8.02 -21.46 -10.87
CA LEU A 49 7.21 -22.58 -11.37
C LEU A 49 7.66 -23.11 -12.75
N ASN A 50 8.44 -22.33 -13.52
CA ASN A 50 8.87 -22.69 -14.88
C ASN A 50 10.40 -22.70 -15.04
N PHE A 51 11.13 -23.03 -13.97
CA PHE A 51 12.60 -22.93 -13.91
C PHE A 51 13.34 -23.84 -14.91
N ASP A 52 12.68 -24.91 -15.38
CA ASP A 52 13.25 -25.90 -16.30
C ASP A 52 13.37 -25.42 -17.75
N LYS A 53 12.57 -24.42 -18.15
CA LYS A 53 12.56 -23.93 -19.54
C LYS A 53 13.68 -22.89 -19.74
N LYS A 54 14.55 -23.11 -20.74
CA LYS A 54 15.59 -22.13 -21.14
C LYS A 54 15.04 -20.72 -21.36
N ASN A 55 13.85 -20.60 -21.96
CA ASN A 55 13.19 -19.30 -22.20
C ASN A 55 12.82 -18.57 -20.90
N THR A 56 12.46 -19.30 -19.83
CA THR A 56 12.15 -18.70 -18.52
C THR A 56 13.40 -18.17 -17.84
N ARG A 57 14.57 -18.83 -17.99
CA ARG A 57 15.83 -18.33 -17.44
C ARG A 57 16.24 -16.99 -18.07
N VAL A 58 16.13 -16.86 -19.39
CA VAL A 58 16.39 -15.58 -20.09
C VAL A 58 15.41 -14.50 -19.62
N PHE A 59 14.13 -14.83 -19.51
CA PHE A 59 13.11 -13.91 -18.99
C PHE A 59 13.40 -13.49 -17.54
N ALA A 60 13.86 -14.39 -16.68
CA ALA A 60 14.21 -14.10 -15.29
C ALA A 60 15.38 -13.11 -15.18
N ILE A 61 16.41 -13.27 -16.01
CA ILE A 61 17.56 -12.35 -16.06
C ILE A 61 17.09 -10.96 -16.49
N ILE A 62 16.28 -10.86 -17.55
CA ILE A 62 15.76 -9.59 -18.05
C ILE A 62 14.84 -8.93 -17.01
N ALA A 63 13.93 -9.69 -16.40
CA ALA A 63 13.03 -9.18 -15.36
C ALA A 63 13.80 -8.64 -14.14
N THR A 64 14.85 -9.34 -13.72
CA THR A 64 15.72 -8.91 -12.63
C THR A 64 16.49 -7.64 -12.99
N ALA A 65 17.04 -7.55 -14.21
CA ALA A 65 17.74 -6.36 -14.68
C ALA A 65 16.80 -5.14 -14.74
N VAL A 66 15.58 -5.30 -15.25
CA VAL A 66 14.56 -4.24 -15.27
C VAL A 66 14.17 -3.83 -13.85
N PHE A 67 14.01 -4.77 -12.94
CA PHE A 67 13.73 -4.48 -11.53
C PHE A 67 14.83 -3.62 -10.89
N LEU A 68 16.10 -4.00 -11.10
CA LEU A 68 17.26 -3.24 -10.61
C LEU A 68 17.35 -1.84 -11.23
N LEU A 69 17.09 -1.70 -12.53
CA LEU A 69 17.04 -0.39 -13.21
C LEU A 69 15.91 0.49 -12.68
N LEU A 70 14.73 -0.06 -12.40
CA LEU A 70 13.64 0.72 -11.80
C LEU A 70 13.96 1.14 -10.36
N MET A 71 14.68 0.30 -9.61
CA MET A 71 15.08 0.56 -8.23
C MET A 71 16.20 1.61 -8.12
N TYR A 72 17.22 1.55 -8.97
CA TYR A 72 18.43 2.40 -8.88
C TYR A 72 18.60 3.41 -10.03
N GLY A 73 17.74 3.42 -11.04
CA GLY A 73 17.90 4.28 -12.21
C GLY A 73 17.77 5.80 -11.92
N PRO A 74 18.34 6.68 -12.76
CA PRO A 74 18.28 8.13 -12.58
C PRO A 74 16.97 8.77 -13.08
N TYR A 75 15.82 8.11 -12.88
CA TYR A 75 14.52 8.57 -13.37
C TYR A 75 13.67 9.13 -12.23
N SER A 76 13.31 10.42 -12.31
CA SER A 76 12.47 11.11 -11.33
C SER A 76 11.05 11.30 -11.89
N ASN A 77 10.19 10.31 -11.67
CA ASN A 77 8.75 10.41 -11.93
C ASN A 77 7.98 9.93 -10.69
N LYS A 78 6.84 10.56 -10.36
CA LYS A 78 6.00 10.23 -9.21
C LYS A 78 5.65 8.74 -9.15
N THR A 79 5.43 8.11 -10.31
CA THR A 79 5.15 6.68 -10.42
C THR A 79 6.34 5.80 -10.02
N ILE A 80 7.55 6.16 -10.46
CA ILE A 80 8.80 5.45 -10.15
C ILE A 80 9.16 5.65 -8.67
N TYR A 81 8.94 6.84 -8.11
CA TYR A 81 9.13 7.10 -6.68
C TYR A 81 8.20 6.24 -5.81
N ARG A 82 6.93 6.11 -6.19
CA ARG A 82 5.96 5.22 -5.51
C ARG A 82 6.36 3.75 -5.62
N PHE A 83 6.88 3.34 -6.76
CA PHE A 83 7.41 1.99 -6.94
C PHE A 83 8.60 1.73 -5.99
N ARG A 84 9.61 2.61 -5.97
CA ARG A 84 10.78 2.49 -5.08
C ARG A 84 10.41 2.45 -3.61
N THR A 85 9.57 3.38 -3.16
CA THR A 85 9.12 3.46 -1.76
C THR A 85 8.27 2.27 -1.32
N THR A 86 7.67 1.53 -2.27
CA THR A 86 6.97 0.27 -1.96
C THR A 86 7.95 -0.83 -1.54
N PHE A 87 9.12 -0.92 -2.20
CA PHE A 87 10.10 -1.99 -1.96
C PHE A 87 11.21 -1.61 -0.99
N ALA A 88 11.58 -0.33 -0.90
CA ALA A 88 12.55 0.16 0.06
C ALA A 88 12.06 0.06 1.52
N GLY A 89 10.79 -0.34 1.72
CA GLY A 89 10.11 -0.27 2.99
C GLY A 89 9.87 1.19 3.37
N GLN A 90 8.74 1.47 4.01
CA GLN A 90 8.51 2.77 4.61
C GLN A 90 9.53 3.00 5.73
N LYS A 91 10.76 3.39 5.39
CA LYS A 91 11.64 4.18 6.27
C LYS A 91 11.13 5.63 6.34
N ASP A 92 9.82 5.80 6.26
CA ASP A 92 9.17 7.09 6.33
C ASP A 92 8.98 7.40 7.81
N GLU A 93 9.54 8.51 8.27
CA GLU A 93 9.22 9.10 9.58
C GLU A 93 7.70 9.13 9.84
N SER A 94 6.88 9.24 8.78
CA SER A 94 5.43 9.13 8.86
C SER A 94 4.91 7.82 9.50
N PHE A 95 5.54 6.67 9.24
CA PHE A 95 5.14 5.42 9.90
C PHE A 95 5.48 5.47 11.40
N ASN A 96 6.65 6.00 11.75
CA ASN A 96 7.06 6.14 13.13
C ASN A 96 6.16 7.12 13.90
N VAL A 97 5.79 8.25 13.29
CA VAL A 97 4.82 9.20 13.84
C VAL A 97 3.48 8.53 14.09
N ARG A 98 3.01 7.65 13.20
CA ARG A 98 1.78 6.86 13.42
C ARG A 98 1.89 5.89 14.59
N VAL A 99 3.02 5.19 14.73
CA VAL A 99 3.25 4.26 15.84
C VAL A 99 3.31 5.01 17.18
N ILE A 100 4.02 6.13 17.23
CA ILE A 100 4.12 6.99 18.41
C ILE A 100 2.73 7.56 18.77
N ASN A 101 2.00 8.07 17.79
CA ASN A 101 0.64 8.58 17.98
C ASN A 101 -0.30 7.50 18.53
N ARG A 102 -0.23 6.27 18.01
CA ARG A 102 -1.01 5.13 18.54
C ARG A 102 -0.62 4.75 19.95
N LYS A 103 0.67 4.85 20.31
CA LYS A 103 1.13 4.56 21.67
C LYS A 103 0.64 5.62 22.66
N ASN A 104 0.63 6.89 22.24
CA ASN A 104 0.18 8.00 23.08
C ASN A 104 -1.34 7.96 23.32
N ILE A 105 -2.13 7.53 22.33
CA ILE A 105 -3.60 7.51 22.44
C ILE A 105 -4.15 6.31 23.23
N GLN A 106 -3.42 5.19 23.26
CA GLN A 106 -3.82 3.97 24.00
C GLN A 106 -4.22 4.22 25.46
N PRO A 107 -3.40 4.86 26.32
CA PRO A 107 -3.77 5.11 27.71
C PRO A 107 -5.02 5.99 27.87
N TYR A 108 -5.27 6.90 26.92
CA TYR A 108 -6.47 7.72 26.92
C TYR A 108 -7.72 6.88 26.66
N ILE A 109 -7.67 5.96 25.70
CA ILE A 109 -8.78 5.04 25.37
C ILE A 109 -9.10 4.12 26.55
N TYR A 110 -8.09 3.64 27.29
CA TYR A 110 -8.31 2.78 28.46
C TYR A 110 -8.95 3.52 29.64
N THR A 111 -8.58 4.78 29.85
CA THR A 111 -9.07 5.57 30.98
C THR A 111 -10.44 6.23 30.71
N HIS A 112 -10.84 6.38 29.44
CA HIS A 112 -12.09 7.04 29.05
C HIS A 112 -13.06 6.07 28.34
N PRO A 113 -13.87 5.30 29.10
CA PRO A 113 -14.75 4.28 28.55
C PRO A 113 -15.88 4.80 27.67
N ILE A 114 -16.29 6.06 27.86
CA ILE A 114 -17.33 6.77 27.10
C ILE A 114 -16.70 7.68 26.01
N GLY A 115 -15.36 7.72 25.93
CA GLY A 115 -14.62 8.54 24.97
C GLY A 115 -14.53 10.02 25.36
N GLY A 116 -13.90 10.81 24.48
CA GLY A 116 -13.73 12.26 24.65
C GLY A 116 -14.90 13.12 24.16
N GLY A 117 -15.98 12.50 23.67
CA GLY A 117 -17.13 13.18 23.08
C GLY A 117 -17.04 13.34 21.56
N LEU A 118 -18.19 13.43 20.91
CA LEU A 118 -18.30 13.57 19.45
C LEU A 118 -17.62 14.85 18.96
N GLY A 119 -16.74 14.74 17.96
CA GLY A 119 -16.04 15.89 17.39
C GLY A 119 -14.90 16.46 18.25
N SER A 120 -14.51 15.78 19.34
CA SER A 120 -13.36 16.14 20.17
C SER A 120 -12.00 15.81 19.53
N SER A 121 -11.99 15.02 18.44
CA SER A 121 -10.78 14.57 17.75
C SER A 121 -10.51 15.31 16.43
N GLY A 122 -9.26 15.29 15.96
CA GLY A 122 -8.87 15.83 14.66
C GLY A 122 -8.92 17.37 14.58
N ALA A 123 -9.08 17.88 13.35
CA ALA A 123 -9.14 19.31 13.09
C ALA A 123 -10.37 19.97 13.73
N SER A 124 -11.49 19.25 13.83
CA SER A 124 -12.70 19.70 14.52
C SER A 124 -12.44 19.90 16.02
N GLY A 125 -11.71 18.99 16.67
CA GLY A 125 -11.31 19.14 18.07
C GLY A 125 -10.48 20.40 18.34
N MET A 126 -9.60 20.81 17.41
CA MET A 126 -8.83 22.05 17.54
C MET A 126 -9.68 23.31 17.46
N VAL A 127 -10.80 23.27 16.75
CA VAL A 127 -11.70 24.41 16.56
C VAL A 127 -12.75 24.48 17.67
N PHE A 128 -13.36 23.35 18.02
CA PHE A 128 -14.48 23.31 18.98
C PHE A 128 -14.04 23.12 20.43
N HIS A 129 -12.87 22.52 20.67
CA HIS A 129 -12.35 22.25 22.02
C HIS A 129 -10.82 22.51 22.11
N PRO A 130 -10.35 23.75 21.90
CA PRO A 130 -8.94 24.09 21.96
C PRO A 130 -8.38 23.80 23.36
N GLY A 131 -7.51 22.79 23.47
CA GLY A 131 -6.91 22.34 24.74
C GLY A 131 -7.30 20.92 25.17
N HIS A 132 -8.25 20.28 24.48
CA HIS A 132 -8.57 18.89 24.75
C HIS A 132 -7.42 17.95 24.33
N TYR A 133 -7.17 16.87 25.08
CA TYR A 133 -6.07 15.92 24.80
C TYR A 133 -6.10 15.33 23.37
N LEU A 134 -7.30 15.27 22.78
CA LEU A 134 -7.55 14.79 21.42
C LEU A 134 -7.57 15.87 20.35
N ALA A 135 -7.49 17.15 20.73
CA ALA A 135 -7.50 18.26 19.79
C ALA A 135 -6.21 18.23 18.96
N GLY A 136 -6.34 18.02 17.64
CA GLY A 136 -5.20 17.90 16.73
C GLY A 136 -4.69 16.46 16.52
N PHE A 137 -5.16 15.49 17.29
CA PHE A 137 -4.91 14.08 17.02
C PHE A 137 -5.70 13.65 15.78
N GLN A 138 -5.01 13.37 14.67
CA GLN A 138 -5.62 12.88 13.44
C GLN A 138 -5.74 11.35 13.50
N PRO A 139 -6.96 10.79 13.59
CA PRO A 139 -7.12 9.35 13.64
C PRO A 139 -6.75 8.72 12.28
N ASP A 140 -5.87 7.72 12.30
CA ASP A 140 -5.46 6.97 11.09
C ASP A 140 -6.61 6.20 10.42
N SER A 141 -7.75 6.03 11.11
CA SER A 141 -8.92 5.30 10.61
C SER A 141 -10.21 5.81 11.24
N SER A 142 -11.33 5.63 10.54
CA SER A 142 -12.67 5.96 11.06
C SER A 142 -13.02 5.14 12.31
N TYR A 143 -12.48 3.93 12.46
CA TYR A 143 -12.65 3.11 13.66
C TYR A 143 -11.92 3.71 14.85
N LEU A 144 -10.67 4.16 14.66
CA LEU A 144 -9.91 4.84 15.71
C LEU A 144 -10.58 6.15 16.11
N LYS A 145 -11.14 6.89 15.14
CA LYS A 145 -11.93 8.10 15.40
C LYS A 145 -13.12 7.78 16.32
N LYS A 146 -13.92 6.78 15.98
CA LYS A 146 -15.05 6.33 16.83
C LYS A 146 -14.57 5.89 18.22
N ALA A 147 -13.52 5.07 18.30
CA ALA A 147 -12.95 4.60 19.56
C ALA A 147 -12.61 5.72 20.53
N VAL A 148 -12.07 6.80 19.98
CA VAL A 148 -11.58 7.96 20.71
C VAL A 148 -12.73 8.92 21.08
N GLU A 149 -13.75 9.03 20.22
CA GLU A 149 -14.90 9.93 20.43
C GLU A 149 -16.01 9.32 21.30
N THR A 150 -16.34 8.04 21.12
CA THR A 150 -17.42 7.34 21.84
C THR A 150 -16.94 6.30 22.83
N GLY A 151 -15.62 6.09 22.93
CA GLY A 151 -15.01 5.11 23.83
C GLY A 151 -15.19 3.67 23.35
N TRP A 152 -14.59 2.74 24.09
CA TRP A 152 -14.73 1.32 23.78
C TRP A 152 -16.15 0.80 24.02
N ILE A 153 -16.93 1.43 24.91
CA ILE A 153 -18.36 1.12 25.08
C ILE A 153 -19.13 1.47 23.80
N GLY A 154 -18.88 2.65 23.22
CA GLY A 154 -19.50 3.06 21.97
C GLY A 154 -19.09 2.18 20.79
N LEU A 155 -17.87 1.63 20.78
CA LEU A 155 -17.43 0.67 19.76
C LEU A 155 -18.11 -0.70 19.88
N ILE A 156 -18.40 -1.16 21.09
CA ILE A 156 -19.05 -2.46 21.30
C ILE A 156 -20.52 -2.40 20.89
N ILE A 157 -21.17 -1.25 21.08
CA ILE A 157 -22.59 -1.06 20.79
C ILE A 157 -22.85 -0.75 19.30
N SER A 158 -21.87 -0.18 18.58
CA SER A 158 -22.00 0.25 17.17
C SER A 158 -21.75 -0.87 16.16
#